data_AF-A0A3N5GEW1-F1
#
_entry.id   AF-A0A3N5GEW1-F1
#
_cell.length_a   1.000
_cell.length_b   1.000
_cell.length_c   1.000
_cell.angle_alpha   90.00
_cell.angle_beta   90.00
_cell.angle_gamma   90.00
#
_symmetry.space_group_name_H-M   'P 1'
#
loop_
_entity.id
_entity.type
_entity.pdbx_description
1 polymer ?
#
loop_
_entity_poly.entity_id
_entity_poly.type
_entity_poly.pdbx_seq_one_letter_code
_entity_poly.pdbx_strand_id
1 'polypeptide(L)'
;MQIILVHPGLRQARTINIGRRTLISLALALLLVLASASGLLSYVTIRHAVQAQLPFAQDWLPAAEPVRMLSTPDEFMRHNIDALAVRLGEMQAELARLDALGERVASMAGIKRVDLGVLAAPPGRGGPLPAATDRSLTLEELTREVARAAEDFVEQSEELSLLESELLYREVSTRLVPGTQPLTDALVGSRFGSRIDPFTGRRVAHEGLDFSAPPGTPILAAAAG
;
A
#
# COMPACT_ATOMS: atom_id res chain seq x y z
N MET A 1 -13.34 -80.32 -34.05
CA MET A 1 -12.54 -81.54 -33.84
C MET A 1 -13.13 -82.28 -32.64
N GLN A 2 -13.41 -83.57 -32.77
CA GLN A 2 -13.95 -84.39 -31.67
C GLN A 2 -12.80 -85.15 -31.02
N ILE A 3 -12.54 -84.88 -29.74
CA ILE A 3 -11.60 -85.67 -28.94
C ILE A 3 -12.45 -86.57 -28.05
N ILE A 4 -12.29 -87.87 -28.24
CA ILE A 4 -12.98 -88.90 -27.46
C ILE A 4 -11.99 -89.35 -26.38
N LEU A 5 -12.25 -88.97 -25.13
CA LEU A 5 -11.42 -89.39 -24.00
C LEU A 5 -11.91 -90.75 -23.51
N VAL A 6 -11.07 -91.77 -23.64
CA VAL A 6 -11.32 -93.12 -23.10
C VAL A 6 -10.30 -93.36 -21.99
N HIS A 7 -10.77 -93.41 -20.74
CA HIS A 7 -9.96 -93.67 -19.55
C HIS A 7 -10.57 -94.83 -18.76
N PRO A 8 -9.79 -95.80 -18.24
CA PRO A 8 -10.29 -97.04 -17.64
C PRO A 8 -11.11 -96.87 -16.35
N GLY A 9 -11.18 -95.65 -15.79
CA GLY A 9 -12.03 -95.30 -14.64
C GLY A 9 -13.38 -94.66 -14.98
N LEU A 10 -13.69 -94.40 -16.25
CA LEU A 10 -14.93 -93.73 -16.67
C LEU A 10 -15.90 -94.76 -17.30
N ARG A 11 -17.11 -94.93 -16.72
CA ARG A 11 -18.13 -95.90 -17.20
C ARG A 11 -18.71 -95.59 -18.60
N GLN A 12 -18.50 -94.40 -19.15
CA GLN A 12 -18.87 -94.03 -20.54
C GLN A 12 -17.84 -93.06 -21.13
N ALA A 13 -17.53 -93.24 -22.42
CA ALA A 13 -16.68 -92.34 -23.17
C ALA A 13 -17.33 -90.96 -23.30
N ARG A 14 -16.72 -89.93 -22.71
CA ARG A 14 -17.19 -88.54 -22.87
C ARG A 14 -16.54 -87.92 -24.10
N THR A 15 -17.38 -87.52 -25.06
CA THR A 15 -16.94 -86.82 -26.27
C THR A 15 -16.95 -85.32 -26.03
N ILE A 16 -15.78 -84.67 -26.05
CA ILE A 16 -15.70 -83.21 -25.97
C ILE A 16 -15.65 -82.66 -27.40
N ASN A 17 -16.70 -81.93 -27.78
CA ASN A 17 -16.78 -81.26 -29.07
C ASN A 17 -16.01 -79.94 -29.01
N ILE A 18 -14.75 -79.93 -29.48
CA ILE A 18 -13.98 -78.69 -29.65
C ILE A 18 -14.44 -78.04 -30.96
N GLY A 19 -15.44 -77.17 -30.84
CA GLY A 19 -15.96 -76.34 -31.93
C GLY A 19 -15.36 -74.93 -31.90
N ARG A 20 -15.54 -74.16 -32.99
CA ARG A 20 -15.06 -72.76 -33.05
C ARG A 20 -15.59 -71.92 -31.88
N ARG A 21 -16.81 -72.20 -31.43
CA ARG A 21 -17.47 -71.55 -30.27
C ARG A 21 -16.79 -71.85 -28.93
N THR A 22 -16.34 -73.08 -28.68
CA THR A 22 -15.66 -73.43 -27.41
C THR A 22 -14.25 -72.85 -27.34
N LEU A 23 -13.57 -72.74 -28.49
CA LEU A 23 -12.28 -72.03 -28.58
C LEU A 23 -12.44 -70.53 -28.34
N ILE A 24 -13.47 -69.91 -28.92
CA ILE A 24 -13.77 -68.48 -28.69
C ILE A 24 -14.12 -68.22 -27.22
N SER A 25 -14.95 -69.07 -26.59
CA SER A 25 -15.30 -68.89 -25.17
C SER A 25 -14.10 -69.08 -24.25
N LEU A 26 -13.20 -70.02 -24.55
CA LEU A 26 -11.98 -70.24 -23.78
C LEU A 26 -11.02 -69.05 -23.92
N ALA A 27 -10.84 -68.52 -25.14
CA ALA A 27 -10.02 -67.34 -25.38
C ALA A 27 -10.56 -66.10 -24.67
N LEU A 28 -11.88 -65.90 -24.69
CA LEU A 28 -12.53 -64.79 -24.00
C LEU A 28 -12.38 -64.91 -22.47
N ALA A 29 -12.57 -66.11 -21.91
CA ALA A 29 -12.36 -66.36 -20.49
C ALA A 29 -10.90 -66.09 -20.08
N LEU A 30 -9.93 -66.52 -20.90
CA LEU A 30 -8.51 -66.26 -20.67
C LEU A 30 -8.21 -64.76 -20.66
N LEU A 31 -8.75 -64.00 -21.63
CA LEU A 31 -8.59 -62.54 -21.69
C LEU A 31 -9.19 -61.85 -20.47
N LEU A 32 -10.37 -62.30 -20.01
CA LEU A 32 -11.04 -61.74 -18.83
C LEU A 32 -10.22 -61.99 -17.55
N VAL A 33 -9.64 -63.18 -17.42
CA VAL A 33 -8.73 -63.51 -16.31
C VAL A 33 -7.47 -62.66 -16.36
N LEU A 34 -6.85 -62.48 -17.54
CA LEU A 34 -5.68 -61.62 -17.71
C LEU A 34 -5.98 -60.15 -17.40
N ALA A 35 -7.11 -59.62 -17.87
CA ALA A 35 -7.53 -58.25 -17.59
C ALA A 35 -7.82 -58.04 -16.10
N SER A 36 -8.48 -59.01 -15.46
CA SER A 36 -8.76 -58.97 -14.02
C SER A 36 -7.48 -59.07 -13.20
N ALA A 37 -6.56 -59.96 -13.55
CA ALA A 37 -5.26 -60.09 -12.90
C ALA A 37 -4.42 -58.82 -13.06
N SER A 38 -4.39 -58.23 -14.25
CA SER A 38 -3.71 -56.95 -14.54
C SER A 38 -4.33 -55.80 -13.73
N GLY A 39 -5.66 -55.74 -13.65
CA GLY A 39 -6.37 -54.74 -12.85
C GLY A 39 -6.09 -54.88 -11.36
N LEU A 40 -6.05 -56.11 -10.85
CA LEU A 40 -5.75 -56.39 -9.44
C LEU A 40 -4.29 -56.05 -9.11
N LEU A 41 -3.36 -56.42 -9.97
CA LEU A 41 -1.94 -56.05 -9.83
C LEU A 41 -1.75 -54.53 -9.86
N SER A 42 -2.43 -53.83 -10.78
CA SER A 42 -2.41 -52.36 -10.85
C SER A 42 -2.99 -51.73 -9.57
N TYR A 43 -4.12 -52.24 -9.08
CA TYR A 43 -4.74 -51.76 -7.85
C TYR A 43 -3.86 -51.98 -6.61
N VAL A 44 -3.27 -53.17 -6.48
CA VAL A 44 -2.38 -53.51 -5.36
C VAL A 44 -1.09 -52.70 -5.44
N THR A 45 -0.49 -52.54 -6.62
CA THR A 45 0.73 -51.73 -6.80
C THR A 45 0.48 -50.27 -6.50
N ILE A 46 -0.62 -49.65 -6.96
CA ILE A 46 -0.94 -48.26 -6.62
C ILE A 46 -1.18 -48.10 -5.12
N ARG A 47 -1.97 -49.00 -4.51
CA ARG A 47 -2.30 -48.91 -3.08
C ARG A 47 -1.08 -49.17 -2.18
N HIS A 48 -0.17 -50.06 -2.58
CA HIS A 48 1.01 -50.41 -1.79
C HIS A 48 2.25 -49.59 -2.14
N ALA A 49 2.42 -49.08 -3.37
CA ALA A 49 3.52 -48.17 -3.71
C ALA A 49 3.35 -46.78 -3.07
N VAL A 50 2.11 -46.36 -2.77
CA VAL A 50 1.84 -45.12 -2.04
C VAL A 50 2.14 -45.25 -0.53
N GLN A 51 2.18 -46.47 0.03
CA GLN A 51 2.52 -46.71 1.45
C GLN A 51 3.94 -47.28 1.66
N ALA A 52 4.45 -48.06 0.73
CA ALA A 52 5.81 -48.59 0.77
C ALA A 52 6.74 -47.60 0.07
N GLN A 53 7.46 -46.82 0.88
CA GLN A 53 8.63 -46.02 0.46
C GLN A 53 9.73 -46.95 -0.08
N LEU A 54 9.54 -47.50 -1.28
CA LEU A 54 10.54 -48.32 -1.95
C LEU A 54 11.52 -47.38 -2.67
N PRO A 55 12.77 -47.26 -2.18
CA PRO A 55 13.72 -46.23 -2.63
C PRO A 55 14.15 -46.36 -4.10
N PHE A 56 13.91 -47.51 -4.73
CA PHE A 56 14.33 -47.76 -6.12
C PHE A 56 13.34 -47.23 -7.19
N ALA A 57 12.08 -46.97 -6.83
CA ALA A 57 11.06 -46.53 -7.78
C ALA A 57 11.02 -45.00 -7.99
N GLN A 58 11.68 -44.22 -7.12
CA GLN A 58 11.69 -42.76 -7.18
C GLN A 58 12.60 -42.19 -8.29
N ASP A 59 13.59 -42.96 -8.75
CA ASP A 59 14.53 -42.48 -9.78
C ASP A 59 14.00 -42.62 -11.23
N TRP A 60 12.99 -43.47 -11.47
CA TRP A 60 12.52 -43.83 -12.82
C TRP A 60 11.12 -43.33 -13.15
N LEU A 61 10.33 -42.94 -12.14
CA LEU A 61 9.16 -42.11 -12.37
C LEU A 61 9.66 -40.66 -12.34
N PRO A 62 9.60 -39.88 -13.44
CA PRO A 62 9.64 -38.43 -13.29
C PRO A 62 8.58 -38.13 -12.25
N ALA A 63 9.00 -37.57 -11.12
CA ALA A 63 8.10 -37.25 -10.04
C ALA A 63 6.88 -36.61 -10.68
N ALA A 64 5.74 -37.30 -10.63
CA ALA A 64 4.48 -36.62 -10.62
C ALA A 64 4.52 -35.85 -9.29
N GLU A 65 5.29 -34.76 -9.28
CA GLU A 65 5.08 -33.70 -8.33
C GLU A 65 3.57 -33.50 -8.39
N PRO A 66 2.86 -33.68 -7.26
CA PRO A 66 1.46 -33.34 -7.24
C PRO A 66 1.43 -31.94 -7.78
N VAL A 67 0.82 -31.79 -8.96
CA VAL A 67 0.79 -30.53 -9.67
C VAL A 67 0.38 -29.51 -8.62
N ARG A 68 1.31 -28.65 -8.21
CA ARG A 68 1.08 -27.52 -7.28
C ARG A 68 0.21 -26.46 -7.97
N MET A 69 -0.74 -26.89 -8.81
CA MET A 69 -1.84 -26.10 -9.29
C MET A 69 -2.75 -25.88 -8.10
N LEU A 70 -3.13 -24.61 -7.93
CA LEU A 70 -3.76 -24.04 -6.77
C LEU A 70 -2.72 -23.68 -5.70
N SER A 71 -2.02 -22.57 -5.95
CA SER A 71 -1.66 -21.62 -4.90
C SER A 71 -2.74 -21.67 -3.82
N THR A 72 -2.39 -22.13 -2.63
CA THR A 72 -3.31 -22.19 -1.51
C THR A 72 -3.95 -20.80 -1.37
N PRO A 73 -5.28 -20.64 -1.21
CA PRO A 73 -5.92 -19.34 -1.05
C PRO A 73 -5.20 -18.40 -0.07
N ASP A 74 -4.54 -18.98 0.95
CA ASP A 74 -3.73 -18.29 1.94
C ASP A 74 -2.50 -17.57 1.36
N GLU A 75 -1.83 -18.13 0.35
CA GLU A 75 -0.64 -17.53 -0.28
C GLU A 75 -1.02 -16.31 -1.11
N PHE A 76 -2.12 -16.40 -1.87
CA PHE A 76 -2.67 -15.27 -2.63
C PHE A 76 -3.09 -14.12 -1.70
N MET A 77 -3.76 -14.45 -0.58
CA MET A 77 -4.17 -13.46 0.42
C MET A 77 -2.96 -12.77 1.06
N ARG A 78 -1.89 -13.52 1.38
CA ARG A 78 -0.64 -12.96 1.92
C ARG A 78 0.00 -11.98 0.94
N HIS A 79 0.14 -12.36 -0.32
CA HIS A 79 0.69 -11.46 -1.34
C HIS A 79 -0.13 -10.17 -1.51
N ASN A 80 -1.46 -10.25 -1.42
CA ASN A 80 -2.29 -9.05 -1.46
C ASN A 80 -2.09 -8.15 -0.23
N ILE A 81 -1.98 -8.75 0.96
CA ILE A 81 -1.70 -8.00 2.21
C ILE A 81 -0.32 -7.33 2.12
N ASP A 82 0.69 -8.03 1.62
CA ASP A 82 2.04 -7.48 1.45
C ASP A 82 2.04 -6.31 0.45
N ALA A 83 1.32 -6.43 -0.66
CA ALA A 83 1.18 -5.34 -1.63
C ALA A 83 0.48 -4.11 -1.03
N LEU A 84 -0.57 -4.32 -0.22
CA LEU A 84 -1.26 -3.25 0.50
C LEU A 84 -0.38 -2.62 1.57
N ALA A 85 0.44 -3.40 2.27
CA ALA A 85 1.39 -2.91 3.26
C ALA A 85 2.46 -2.02 2.63
N VAL A 86 3.00 -2.41 1.47
CA VAL A 86 3.93 -1.56 0.69
C VAL A 86 3.26 -0.25 0.31
N ARG A 87 2.01 -0.31 -0.21
CA ARG A 87 1.27 0.89 -0.59
C ARG A 87 0.98 1.81 0.60
N LEU A 88 0.70 1.24 1.77
CA LEU A 88 0.55 2.00 3.01
C LEU A 88 1.86 2.71 3.39
N GLY A 89 2.99 2.02 3.30
CA GLY A 89 4.32 2.60 3.54
C GLY A 89 4.64 3.76 2.58
N GLU A 90 4.26 3.64 1.31
CA GLU A 90 4.37 4.74 0.33
C GLU A 90 3.53 5.96 0.75
N MET A 91 2.28 5.75 1.20
CA MET A 91 1.41 6.83 1.65
C MET A 91 1.94 7.52 2.91
N GLN A 92 2.47 6.75 3.87
CA GLN A 92 3.10 7.29 5.08
C GLN A 92 4.35 8.12 4.74
N ALA A 93 5.16 7.67 3.77
CA ALA A 93 6.33 8.42 3.31
C ALA A 93 5.92 9.74 2.63
N GLU A 94 4.84 9.75 1.87
CA GLU A 94 4.32 10.96 1.24
C GLU A 94 3.74 11.94 2.27
N LEU A 95 3.03 11.44 3.28
CA LEU A 95 2.56 12.26 4.41
C LEU A 95 3.72 12.90 5.17
N ALA A 96 4.80 12.16 5.42
CA ALA A 96 6.01 12.70 6.06
C ALA A 96 6.69 13.80 5.21
N ARG A 97 6.61 13.72 3.88
CA ARG A 97 7.09 14.78 2.99
C ARG A 97 6.20 16.02 3.06
N LEU A 98 4.89 15.82 3.12
CA LEU A 98 3.91 16.90 3.26
C LEU A 98 4.10 17.64 4.58
N ASP A 99 4.30 16.92 5.68
CA ASP A 99 4.63 17.50 6.99
C ASP A 99 5.90 18.37 6.92
N ALA A 100 6.98 17.82 6.36
CA ALA A 100 8.24 18.56 6.20
C ALA A 100 8.11 19.79 5.31
N LEU A 101 7.23 19.76 4.31
CA LEU A 101 6.90 20.93 3.49
C LEU A 101 6.14 21.97 4.30
N GLY A 102 5.13 21.56 5.08
CA GLY A 102 4.38 22.43 5.99
C GLY A 102 5.30 23.13 6.99
N GLU A 103 6.25 22.39 7.58
CA GLU A 103 7.27 22.98 8.48
C GLU A 103 8.10 24.05 7.78
N ARG A 104 8.54 23.75 6.56
CA ARG A 104 9.36 24.70 5.79
C ARG A 104 8.58 25.97 5.47
N VAL A 105 7.31 25.84 5.07
CA VAL A 105 6.44 26.99 4.79
C VAL A 105 6.21 27.83 6.04
N ALA A 106 5.89 27.19 7.17
CA ALA A 106 5.72 27.86 8.45
C ALA A 106 7.00 28.60 8.88
N SER A 107 8.17 27.95 8.74
CA SER A 107 9.47 28.53 9.05
C SER A 107 9.80 29.75 8.17
N MET A 108 9.57 29.67 6.86
CA MET A 108 9.79 30.80 5.93
C MET A 108 8.86 31.97 6.24
N ALA A 109 7.64 31.70 6.69
CA ALA A 109 6.68 32.71 7.11
C ALA A 109 6.90 33.23 8.53
N GLY A 110 7.87 32.68 9.28
CA GLY A 110 8.11 33.03 10.67
C GLY A 110 6.95 32.68 11.60
N ILE A 111 6.21 31.61 11.30
CA ILE A 111 5.11 31.07 12.10
C ILE A 111 5.64 29.83 12.84
N LYS A 112 5.48 29.79 14.16
CA LYS A 112 5.80 28.58 14.94
C LYS A 112 4.54 27.73 15.07
N ARG A 113 4.62 26.42 14.87
CA ARG A 113 3.47 25.52 15.00
C ARG A 113 2.82 25.50 16.38
N VAL A 114 3.62 25.73 17.43
CA VAL A 114 3.10 25.92 18.80
C VAL A 114 2.14 27.11 18.89
N ASP A 115 2.39 28.18 18.13
CA ASP A 115 1.54 29.37 18.12
C ASP A 115 0.21 29.10 17.38
N LEU A 116 0.17 28.09 16.50
CA LEU A 116 -1.04 27.60 15.83
C LEU A 116 -1.87 26.64 16.73
N GLY A 117 -1.44 26.39 17.96
CA GLY A 117 -2.10 25.44 18.87
C GLY A 117 -1.78 23.98 18.59
N VAL A 118 -0.83 23.69 17.69
CA VAL A 118 -0.36 22.34 17.41
C VAL A 118 0.73 21.97 18.41
N LEU A 119 0.45 21.00 19.28
CA LEU A 119 1.43 20.47 20.23
C LEU A 119 2.45 19.62 19.47
N ALA A 120 3.56 20.25 19.06
CA ALA A 120 4.69 19.60 18.41
C ALA A 120 5.44 18.68 19.39
N ALA A 121 4.89 17.51 19.65
CA ALA A 121 5.67 16.38 20.11
C ALA A 121 5.44 15.26 19.10
N PRO A 122 6.29 15.13 18.05
CA PRO A 122 6.26 13.93 17.24
C PRO A 122 6.32 12.73 18.20
N PRO A 123 5.45 11.71 18.02
CA PRO A 123 5.44 10.57 18.92
C PRO A 123 6.85 9.99 18.97
N GLY A 124 7.37 9.75 20.18
CA GLY A 124 8.73 9.28 20.37
C GLY A 124 8.95 7.98 19.59
N ARG A 125 9.71 8.03 18.49
CA ARG A 125 10.04 6.85 17.65
C ARG A 125 11.19 6.02 18.23
N GLY A 126 11.35 6.05 19.55
CA GLY A 126 12.42 5.38 20.28
C GLY A 126 11.95 4.03 20.82
N GLY A 127 12.60 2.96 20.38
CA GLY A 127 12.39 1.61 20.90
C GLY A 127 13.52 0.69 20.44
N PRO A 128 13.78 -0.42 21.14
CA PRO A 128 14.73 -1.43 20.66
C PRO A 128 14.33 -1.87 19.26
N LEU A 129 15.30 -1.98 18.33
CA LEU A 129 15.05 -2.58 17.01
C LEU A 129 14.37 -3.94 17.27
N PRO A 130 13.14 -4.16 16.81
CA PRO A 130 12.54 -5.48 16.90
C PRO A 130 13.47 -6.44 16.17
N ALA A 131 13.76 -7.59 16.76
CA ALA A 131 14.41 -8.67 16.01
C ALA A 131 13.59 -8.86 14.74
N ALA A 132 14.22 -8.65 13.57
CA ALA A 132 13.56 -8.65 12.27
C ALA A 132 12.77 -9.97 12.14
N THR A 133 11.49 -9.89 12.46
CA THR A 133 10.59 -11.02 12.32
C THR A 133 10.11 -10.87 10.91
N ASP A 134 10.65 -11.68 10.00
CA ASP A 134 10.36 -11.70 8.57
C ASP A 134 8.93 -12.22 8.30
N ARG A 135 7.96 -11.69 9.05
CA ARG A 135 6.55 -12.04 8.94
C ARG A 135 5.82 -10.89 8.28
N SER A 136 4.97 -11.24 7.32
CA SER A 136 3.94 -10.35 6.80
C SER A 136 3.05 -9.85 7.94
N LEU A 137 2.49 -8.65 7.74
CA LEU A 137 1.43 -8.14 8.60
C LEU A 137 0.22 -9.08 8.53
N THR A 138 -0.49 -9.25 9.64
CA THR A 138 -1.82 -9.86 9.59
C THR A 138 -2.83 -8.86 9.04
N LEU A 139 -3.98 -9.35 8.56
CA LEU A 139 -5.05 -8.46 8.07
C LEU A 139 -5.50 -7.47 9.15
N GLU A 140 -5.57 -7.91 10.41
CA GLU A 140 -5.95 -7.06 11.56
C GLU A 140 -4.89 -6.01 11.91
N GLU A 141 -3.61 -6.32 11.70
CA GLU A 141 -2.54 -5.33 11.84
C GLU A 141 -2.63 -4.30 10.72
N LEU A 142 -2.77 -4.74 9.47
CA LEU A 142 -2.89 -3.85 8.33
C LEU A 142 -4.09 -2.90 8.47
N THR A 143 -5.26 -3.39 8.88
CA THR A 143 -6.45 -2.52 9.06
C THR A 143 -6.23 -1.49 10.17
N ARG A 144 -5.52 -1.85 11.25
CA ARG A 144 -5.16 -0.90 12.30
C ARG A 144 -4.17 0.15 11.82
N GLU A 145 -3.14 -0.24 11.06
CA GLU A 145 -2.18 0.71 10.51
C GLU A 145 -2.82 1.65 9.47
N VAL A 146 -3.75 1.14 8.64
CA VAL A 146 -4.53 1.98 7.72
C VAL A 146 -5.40 2.96 8.49
N ALA A 147 -6.08 2.54 9.56
CA ALA A 147 -6.90 3.43 10.38
C ALA A 147 -6.06 4.55 11.03
N ARG A 148 -4.86 4.22 11.55
CA ARG A 148 -3.94 5.21 12.09
C ARG A 148 -3.46 6.19 11.02
N ALA A 149 -3.03 5.69 9.87
CA ALA A 149 -2.57 6.55 8.77
C ALA A 149 -3.68 7.49 8.26
N ALA A 150 -4.95 7.06 8.33
CA ALA A 150 -6.09 7.91 8.00
C ALA A 150 -6.29 9.02 9.05
N GLU A 151 -6.13 8.71 10.33
CA GLU A 151 -6.17 9.70 11.42
C GLU A 151 -5.02 10.71 11.29
N ASP A 152 -3.79 10.24 11.05
CA ASP A 152 -2.61 11.08 10.80
C ASP A 152 -2.84 12.04 9.62
N PHE A 153 -3.52 11.59 8.55
CA PHE A 153 -3.83 12.42 7.40
C PHE A 153 -4.84 13.53 7.73
N VAL A 154 -5.85 13.24 8.54
CA VAL A 154 -6.82 14.24 9.01
C VAL A 154 -6.13 15.30 9.85
N GLU A 155 -5.31 14.88 10.81
CA GLU A 155 -4.53 15.81 11.66
C GLU A 155 -3.61 16.70 10.81
N GLN A 156 -2.87 16.11 9.87
CA GLN A 156 -1.99 16.85 8.97
C GLN A 156 -2.75 17.86 8.11
N SER A 157 -3.96 17.52 7.64
CA SER A 157 -4.80 18.40 6.84
C SER A 157 -5.33 19.58 7.65
N GLU A 158 -5.74 19.36 8.90
CA GLU A 158 -6.21 20.42 9.80
C GLU A 158 -5.08 21.41 10.11
N GLU A 159 -3.88 20.92 10.40
CA GLU A 159 -2.70 21.75 10.62
C GLU A 159 -2.38 22.65 9.42
N LEU A 160 -2.37 22.07 8.20
CA LEU A 160 -2.10 22.85 7.00
C LEU A 160 -3.19 23.91 6.73
N SER A 161 -4.44 23.62 7.08
CA SER A 161 -5.54 24.58 6.96
C SER A 161 -5.39 25.75 7.93
N LEU A 162 -4.95 25.50 9.17
CA LEU A 162 -4.64 26.55 10.13
C LEU A 162 -3.47 27.43 9.66
N LEU A 163 -2.41 26.80 9.13
CA LEU A 163 -1.29 27.51 8.54
C LEU A 163 -1.73 28.38 7.36
N GLU A 164 -2.56 27.85 6.46
CA GLU A 164 -3.13 28.60 5.34
C GLU A 164 -3.91 29.83 5.81
N SER A 165 -4.81 29.65 6.78
CA SER A 165 -5.62 30.73 7.35
C SER A 165 -4.76 31.87 7.93
N GLU A 166 -3.74 31.53 8.70
CA GLU A 166 -2.81 32.52 9.28
C GLU A 166 -2.01 33.26 8.20
N LEU A 167 -1.55 32.55 7.16
CA LEU A 167 -0.85 33.18 6.03
C LEU A 167 -1.75 34.15 5.27
N LEU A 168 -2.99 33.74 5.00
CA LEU A 168 -3.99 34.60 4.36
C LEU A 168 -4.31 35.82 5.22
N TYR A 169 -4.48 35.63 6.52
CA TYR A 169 -4.72 36.72 7.46
C TYR A 169 -3.58 37.74 7.46
N ARG A 170 -2.33 37.29 7.48
CA ARG A 170 -1.15 38.17 7.40
C ARG A 170 -1.05 38.91 6.09
N GLU A 171 -1.32 38.25 4.97
CA GLU A 171 -1.31 38.87 3.65
C GLU A 171 -2.36 39.99 3.55
N VAL A 172 -3.60 39.70 3.99
CA VAL A 172 -4.68 40.70 4.02
C VAL A 172 -4.34 41.85 4.96
N SER A 173 -3.84 41.56 6.16
CA SER A 173 -3.46 42.58 7.14
C SER A 173 -2.37 43.49 6.60
N THR A 174 -1.36 42.93 5.92
CA THR A 174 -0.26 43.71 5.31
C THR A 174 -0.75 44.62 4.19
N ARG A 175 -1.74 44.19 3.41
CA ARG A 175 -2.31 45.01 2.32
C ARG A 175 -3.23 46.13 2.81
N LEU A 176 -3.93 45.92 3.93
CA LEU A 176 -4.88 46.89 4.49
C LEU A 176 -4.23 47.98 5.34
N VAL A 177 -3.04 47.73 5.90
CA VAL A 177 -2.33 48.72 6.72
C VAL A 177 -1.54 49.68 5.81
N PRO A 178 -1.77 51.00 5.87
CA PRO A 178 -1.01 52.00 5.11
C PRO A 178 0.48 51.97 5.47
N GLY A 179 1.26 51.23 4.69
CA GLY A 179 2.70 51.05 4.90
C GLY A 179 3.57 51.47 3.72
N THR A 180 2.98 51.67 2.54
CA THR A 180 3.72 52.07 1.34
C THR A 180 3.83 53.60 1.25
N GLN A 181 4.95 54.08 0.72
CA GLN A 181 5.16 55.50 0.54
C GLN A 181 4.29 56.01 -0.63
N PRO A 182 3.48 57.07 -0.44
CA PRO A 182 2.53 57.52 -1.46
C PRO A 182 3.19 58.26 -2.64
N LEU A 183 4.51 58.46 -2.62
CA LEU A 183 5.28 59.18 -3.62
C LEU A 183 6.58 58.42 -3.91
N THR A 184 6.92 58.23 -5.18
CA THR A 184 8.07 57.42 -5.62
C THR A 184 9.42 58.07 -5.30
N ASP A 185 9.54 59.38 -5.47
CA ASP A 185 10.81 60.14 -5.34
C ASP A 185 10.64 61.39 -4.45
N ALA A 186 9.99 61.26 -3.29
CA ALA A 186 9.77 62.40 -2.39
C ALA A 186 10.65 62.37 -1.15
N LEU A 187 11.28 63.51 -0.87
CA LEU A 187 11.97 63.76 0.39
C LEU A 187 10.94 64.13 1.46
N VAL A 188 11.07 63.50 2.64
CA VAL A 188 10.28 63.88 3.82
C VAL A 188 10.75 65.25 4.27
N GLY A 189 9.94 66.27 4.00
CA GLY A 189 10.22 67.65 4.40
C GLY A 189 10.01 67.87 5.89
N SER A 190 8.94 67.29 6.44
CA SER A 190 8.67 67.32 7.88
C SER A 190 8.23 65.95 8.39
N ARG A 191 8.84 65.52 9.49
CA ARG A 191 8.49 64.28 10.18
C ARG A 191 7.31 64.50 11.14
N PHE A 192 6.63 63.42 11.48
CA PHE A 192 5.68 63.37 12.58
C PHE A 192 6.35 63.74 13.90
N GLY A 193 5.65 64.48 14.77
CA GLY A 193 6.14 64.85 16.10
C GLY A 193 6.10 66.35 16.38
N SER A 194 6.85 66.81 17.37
CA SER A 194 6.77 68.19 17.83
C SER A 194 7.72 69.12 17.08
N ARG A 195 7.18 70.13 16.37
CA ARG A 195 7.98 71.16 15.68
C ARG A 195 7.59 72.57 16.09
N ILE A 196 8.47 73.51 15.78
CA ILE A 196 8.18 74.94 15.92
C ILE A 196 7.41 75.38 14.67
N ASP A 197 6.23 75.97 14.86
CA ASP A 197 5.44 76.57 13.80
C ASP A 197 6.18 77.79 13.22
N PRO A 198 6.46 77.85 11.91
CA PRO A 198 7.20 78.95 11.30
C PRO A 198 6.42 80.29 11.29
N PHE A 199 5.10 80.26 11.47
CA PHE A 199 4.26 81.46 11.51
C PHE A 199 4.04 81.97 12.94
N THR A 200 3.88 81.06 13.91
CA THR A 200 3.58 81.44 15.31
C THR A 200 4.78 81.34 16.25
N GLY A 201 5.86 80.67 15.86
CA GLY A 201 7.04 80.41 16.70
C GLY A 201 6.78 79.47 17.88
N ARG A 202 5.57 78.90 18.00
CA ARG A 202 5.18 78.03 19.11
C ARG A 202 5.44 76.57 18.76
N ARG A 203 5.66 75.77 19.80
CA ARG A 203 5.80 74.33 19.66
C ARG A 203 4.41 73.69 19.50
N VAL A 204 4.19 73.04 18.36
CA VAL A 204 2.94 72.34 18.01
C VAL A 204 3.25 70.89 17.67
N ALA A 205 2.29 70.02 17.94
CA ALA A 205 2.33 68.63 17.51
C ALA A 205 1.93 68.55 16.03
N HIS A 206 2.81 67.99 15.22
CA HIS A 206 2.58 67.71 13.81
C HIS A 206 2.09 66.25 13.69
N GLU A 207 0.82 66.09 13.33
CA GLU A 207 0.14 64.80 13.30
C GLU A 207 0.28 64.07 11.95
N GLY A 208 1.14 64.55 11.06
CA GLY A 208 1.35 63.98 9.73
C GLY A 208 2.80 64.05 9.23
N LEU A 209 3.00 63.57 8.01
CA LEU A 209 4.26 63.66 7.27
C LEU A 209 4.06 64.59 6.08
N ASP A 210 4.97 65.56 5.93
CA ASP A 210 4.98 66.45 4.76
C ASP A 210 6.02 65.95 3.76
N PHE A 211 5.61 65.80 2.51
CA PHE A 211 6.49 65.42 1.41
C PHE A 211 6.70 66.60 0.48
N SER A 212 7.96 66.90 0.15
CA SER A 212 8.29 67.92 -0.84
C SER A 212 8.39 67.27 -2.22
N ALA A 213 7.55 67.72 -3.17
CA ALA A 213 7.54 67.24 -4.54
C ALA A 213 7.08 68.34 -5.52
N PRO A 214 7.50 68.30 -6.80
CA PRO A 214 7.01 69.24 -7.82
C PRO A 214 5.49 69.13 -8.05
N PRO A 215 4.82 70.22 -8.45
CA PRO A 215 3.42 70.18 -8.87
C PRO A 215 3.19 69.16 -9.99
N GLY A 216 2.12 68.38 -9.90
CA GLY A 216 1.79 67.32 -10.86
C GLY A 216 2.36 65.93 -10.54
N THR A 217 3.10 65.77 -9.43
CA THR A 217 3.57 64.45 -8.97
C THR A 217 2.38 63.55 -8.61
N PRO A 218 2.26 62.33 -9.19
CA PRO A 218 1.19 61.40 -8.86
C PRO A 218 1.21 60.97 -7.39
N ILE A 219 0.05 60.90 -6.76
CA ILE A 219 -0.13 60.40 -5.39
C ILE A 219 -0.67 58.98 -5.46
N LEU A 220 0.05 58.03 -4.89
CA LEU A 220 -0.31 56.62 -4.84
C LEU A 220 -1.03 56.28 -3.53
N ALA A 221 -1.90 55.28 -3.56
CA ALA A 221 -2.55 54.76 -2.36
C ALA A 221 -1.51 54.06 -1.48
N ALA A 222 -1.49 54.40 -0.18
CA ALA A 222 -0.54 53.84 0.78
C ALA A 222 -0.87 52.39 1.21
N ALA A 223 -2.08 51.92 0.91
CA ALA A 223 -2.60 50.58 1.13
C ALA A 223 -3.77 50.29 0.18
N ALA A 224 -4.21 49.04 0.13
CA ALA A 224 -5.45 48.66 -0.53
C ALA A 224 -6.67 49.11 0.29
N GLY A 225 -7.72 49.58 -0.40
CA GLY A 225 -8.98 50.02 0.21
C GLY A 225 -9.89 50.74 -0.78
#